data_AF-A0A356T612-F1
#
_entry.id   AF-A0A356T612-F1
#
_cell.length_a   1.000
_cell.length_b   1.000
_cell.length_c   1.000
_cell.angle_alpha   90.00
_cell.angle_beta   90.00
_cell.angle_gamma   90.00
#
_symmetry.space_group_name_H-M   'P 1'
#
loop_
_entity.id
_entity.type
_entity.pdbx_description
1 polymer ?
#
loop_
_entity_poly.entity_id
_entity_poly.type
_entity_poly.pdbx_seq_one_letter_code
_entity_poly.pdbx_strand_id
1 'polypeptide(L)' 'YAAENEAEFFAVATEVFFERPTQLKKKAPELYALLTQAYGQDPAERS' A
#
# COMPACT_ATOMS: atom_id res chain seq x y z
N TYR A 1 8.38 -19.84 -10.19
CA TYR A 1 7.26 -19.78 -9.22
C TYR A 1 7.42 -18.68 -8.17
N ALA A 2 8.37 -17.73 -8.29
CA ALA A 2 8.52 -16.61 -7.32
C ALA A 2 7.75 -15.34 -7.73
N ALA A 3 7.53 -15.13 -9.03
CA ALA A 3 6.93 -13.89 -9.56
C ALA A 3 5.42 -13.77 -9.33
N GLU A 4 4.69 -14.88 -9.18
CA GLU A 4 3.24 -14.83 -8.92
C GLU A 4 2.93 -14.27 -7.53
N ASN A 5 3.79 -14.52 -6.54
CA ASN A 5 3.56 -14.07 -5.16
C ASN A 5 3.88 -12.58 -4.97
N GLU A 6 4.99 -12.09 -5.53
CA GLU A 6 5.39 -10.68 -5.37
C GLU A 6 4.50 -9.70 -6.13
N ALA A 7 4.12 -10.05 -7.37
CA ALA A 7 3.25 -9.19 -8.18
C ALA A 7 1.83 -9.12 -7.61
N GLU A 8 1.28 -10.26 -7.17
CA GLU A 8 -0.03 -10.31 -6.52
C GLU A 8 0.00 -9.57 -5.18
N PHE A 9 1.04 -9.76 -4.37
CA PHE A 9 1.22 -9.00 -3.13
C PHE A 9 1.25 -7.50 -3.39
N PHE A 10 2.00 -7.05 -4.40
CA PHE A 10 2.07 -5.63 -4.73
C PHE A 10 0.73 -5.07 -5.23
N ALA A 11 0.00 -5.84 -6.05
CA ALA A 11 -1.34 -5.46 -6.51
C ALA A 11 -2.31 -5.30 -5.33
N VAL A 12 -2.37 -6.31 -4.44
CA VAL A 12 -3.22 -6.27 -3.24
C VAL A 12 -2.81 -5.14 -2.30
N ALA A 13 -1.50 -4.93 -2.09
CA ALA A 13 -1.00 -3.82 -1.26
C ALA A 13 -1.40 -2.46 -1.84
N THR A 14 -1.38 -2.32 -3.17
CA THR A 14 -1.83 -1.10 -3.87
C THR A 14 -3.34 -0.89 -3.71
N GLU A 15 -4.16 -1.92 -3.86
CA GLU A 15 -5.61 -1.83 -3.63
C GLU A 15 -5.91 -1.39 -2.19
N VAL A 16 -5.29 -2.03 -1.20
CA VAL A 16 -5.49 -1.69 0.21
C VAL A 16 -4.99 -0.28 0.53
N PHE A 17 -3.93 0.19 -0.14
CA PHE A 17 -3.41 1.56 0.01
C PHE A 17 -4.42 2.61 -0.42
N PHE A 18 -5.16 2.40 -1.51
CA PHE A 18 -6.17 3.36 -1.96
C PHE A 18 -7.53 3.17 -1.29
N GLU A 19 -7.95 1.93 -1.02
CA GLU A 19 -9.27 1.67 -0.41
C GLU A 19 -9.29 1.87 1.11
N ARG A 20 -8.20 1.50 1.80
CA ARG A 20 -8.14 1.46 3.27
C ARG A 20 -6.82 2.04 3.81
N PRO A 21 -6.43 3.26 3.40
CA PRO A 21 -5.12 3.83 3.71
C PRO A 21 -4.84 3.92 5.22
N THR A 22 -5.82 4.32 6.01
CA THR A 22 -5.68 4.46 7.47
C THR A 22 -5.45 3.12 8.17
N GLN A 23 -6.05 2.04 7.66
CA GLN A 23 -5.83 0.70 8.20
C GLN A 23 -4.44 0.18 7.83
N LEU A 24 -3.99 0.44 6.60
CA LEU A 24 -2.65 0.07 6.14
C LEU A 24 -1.57 0.82 6.93
N LYS A 25 -1.71 2.14 7.10
CA LYS A 25 -0.81 2.99 7.91
C LYS A 25 -0.66 2.50 9.35
N LYS A 26 -1.74 1.96 9.95
CA LYS A 26 -1.71 1.39 11.31
C LYS A 26 -1.08 0.01 11.39
N LYS A 27 -1.36 -0.88 10.44
CA LYS A 27 -0.91 -2.29 10.48
C LYS A 27 0.49 -2.50 9.91
N ALA A 28 0.86 -1.73 8.90
CA ALA A 28 2.13 -1.85 8.18
C ALA A 28 2.65 -0.44 7.81
N PRO A 29 3.10 0.36 8.80
CA PRO A 29 3.52 1.74 8.57
C PRO A 29 4.70 1.85 7.58
N GLU A 30 5.62 0.89 7.57
CA GLU A 30 6.75 0.87 6.62
C GLU A 30 6.30 0.66 5.17
N LEU A 31 5.39 -0.29 4.95
CA LEU A 31 4.81 -0.54 3.63
C LEU A 31 3.99 0.67 3.15
N TYR A 32 3.23 1.28 4.06
CA TYR A 32 2.50 2.52 3.75
C TYR A 32 3.45 3.63 3.30
N ALA A 33 4.53 3.86 4.05
CA ALA A 33 5.53 4.87 3.72
C ALA A 33 6.21 4.61 2.37
N LEU A 34 6.48 3.34 2.04
CA LEU A 34 7.02 2.95 0.73
C LEU A 34 6.04 3.24 -0.40
N LEU A 35 4.77 2.87 -0.25
CA LEU A 35 3.73 3.10 -1.26
C LEU A 35 3.42 4.59 -1.42
N THR A 36 3.44 5.37 -0.33
CA THR A 36 3.32 6.84 -0.37
C THR A 36 4.48 7.46 -1.17
N GLN A 37 5.71 6.98 -0.97
CA GLN A 37 6.86 7.44 -1.76
C GLN A 37 6.77 7.01 -3.23
N ALA A 38 6.35 5.77 -3.49
CA ALA A 38 6.22 5.23 -4.84
C ALA A 38 5.14 5.93 -5.67
N TYR A 39 3.99 6.24 -5.07
CA TYR A 39 2.86 6.89 -5.75
C TYR A 39 2.84 8.42 -5.60
N GLY A 40 3.64 8.99 -4.70
CA GLY A 40 3.64 10.43 -4.40
C GLY A 40 2.31 10.95 -3.83
N GLN A 41 1.52 10.07 -3.24
CA GLN A 41 0.19 10.38 -2.72
C GLN A 41 0.07 9.91 -1.27
N ASP A 42 -0.70 10.64 -0.48
CA ASP A 42 -1.08 10.23 0.87
C ASP A 42 -2.62 10.13 0.96
N PRO A 43 -3.21 8.96 0.64
CA PRO A 43 -4.66 8.80 0.68
C PRO A 43 -5.23 8.86 2.10
N ALA A 44 -4.45 8.54 3.15
CA ALA A 44 -4.89 8.66 4.55
C ALA A 44 -5.08 10.11 4.98
N GLU A 45 -4.37 11.07 4.38
CA GLU A 45 -4.49 12.50 4.68
C GLU A 45 -5.59 13.18 3.84
N ARG A 46 -6.15 12.49 2.83
CA ARG A 46 -7.18 13.02 1.91
C ARG A 46 -8.60 12.51 2.21
N SER A 47 -8.74 11.55 3.13
CA SER A 47 -10.01 10.89 3.50
C SER A 47 -10.63 11.45 4.77
#